data_AF-A0AAN0T1N7-F1
#
_entry.id   AF-A0AAN0T1N7-F1
#
_cell.length_a   1.000
_cell.length_b   1.000
_cell.length_c   1.000
_cell.angle_alpha   90.00
_cell.angle_beta   90.00
_cell.angle_gamma   90.00
#
_symmetry.space_group_name_H-M   'P 1'
#
loop_
_entity.id
_entity.type
_entity.pdbx_description
1 polymer ?
#
loop_
_entity_poly.entity_id
_entity_poly.type
_entity_poly.pdbx_seq_one_letter_code
_entity_poly.pdbx_strand_id
1 'polypeptide(L)' 'MYYVSIMAHELGYTLQDIAEMNIAKLAKRYPDGFSREASQARVDVK' A
#
# COMPACT_ATOMS: atom_id res chain seq x y z
N MET A 1 -4.74 13.92 8.04
CA MET A 1 -3.63 13.50 7.16
C MET A 1 -2.51 14.54 7.02
N TYR A 2 -2.51 15.66 7.75
CA TYR A 2 -1.54 16.76 7.57
C TYR A 2 -0.06 16.33 7.66
N TYR A 3 0.33 15.64 8.74
CA TYR A 3 1.72 15.20 8.90
C TYR A 3 2.14 14.16 7.86
N VAL A 4 1.22 13.30 7.43
CA VAL A 4 1.49 12.30 6.39
C VAL A 4 1.65 12.96 5.03
N SER A 5 0.85 13.98 4.70
CA SER A 5 1.01 14.74 3.46
C SER A 5 2.33 15.50 3.40
N ILE A 6 2.77 16.08 4.52
CA ILE A 6 4.09 16.75 4.58
C ILE A 6 5.19 15.72 4.35
N MET A 7 5.19 14.61 5.09
CA MET A 7 6.22 13.58 4.92
C MET A 7 6.24 12.99 3.51
N ALA A 8 5.07 12.73 2.91
CA ALA A 8 4.99 12.27 1.52
C ALA A 8 5.68 13.27 0.58
N HIS A 9 5.35 14.55 0.70
CA HIS A 9 5.95 15.63 -0.08
C HIS A 9 7.47 15.72 0.12
N GLU A 10 7.95 15.69 1.37
CA GLU A 10 9.40 15.71 1.69
C GLU A 10 10.15 14.52 1.11
N LEU A 11 9.48 13.37 0.93
CA LEU A 11 10.03 12.17 0.29
C LEU A 11 9.86 12.17 -1.24
N GLY A 12 9.32 13.24 -1.82
CA GLY A 12 9.12 13.38 -3.26
C GLY A 12 7.89 12.66 -3.82
N TYR A 13 6.92 12.32 -2.96
CA TYR A 13 5.67 11.65 -3.35
C TYR A 13 4.44 12.52 -3.06
N THR A 14 3.42 12.37 -3.89
CA THR A 14 2.07 12.81 -3.55
C THR A 14 1.33 11.72 -2.76
N LEU A 15 0.24 12.10 -2.08
CA LEU A 15 -0.65 11.11 -1.48
C LEU A 15 -1.32 10.21 -2.52
N GLN A 16 -1.49 10.70 -3.76
CA GLN A 16 -2.03 9.91 -4.86
C GLN A 16 -1.05 8.80 -5.26
N ASP A 17 0.24 9.12 -5.43
CA ASP A 17 1.28 8.12 -5.72
C ASP A 17 1.29 7.02 -4.66
N ILE A 18 1.23 7.42 -3.38
CA ILE A 18 1.18 6.48 -2.26
C ILE A 18 -0.09 5.63 -2.29
N ALA A 19 -1.24 6.20 -2.64
CA ALA A 19 -2.49 5.44 -2.77
C ALA A 19 -2.39 4.39 -3.87
N GLU A 20 -1.88 4.75 -5.05
CA GLU A 20 -1.69 3.84 -6.18
C GLU A 20 -0.71 2.70 -5.87
N MET A 21 0.44 3.02 -5.25
CA MET A 21 1.39 2.02 -4.78
C MET A 21 0.76 1.04 -3.78
N ASN A 22 -0.09 1.55 -2.88
CA ASN A 22 -0.81 0.69 -1.95
C ASN A 22 -1.85 -0.19 -2.63
N ILE A 23 -2.62 0.33 -3.59
CA ILE A 23 -3.59 -0.44 -4.37
C ILE A 23 -2.88 -1.57 -5.12
N ALA A 24 -1.81 -1.28 -5.85
CA ALA A 24 -1.04 -2.28 -6.59
C ALA A 24 -0.48 -3.38 -5.68
N LYS A 25 0.10 -2.99 -4.53
CA LYS A 25 0.59 -3.91 -3.51
C LYS A 25 -0.52 -4.80 -2.94
N LEU A 26 -1.68 -4.24 -2.62
CA LEU A 26 -2.80 -4.98 -2.04
C LEU A 26 -3.46 -5.89 -3.07
N ALA A 27 -3.59 -5.47 -4.33
CA ALA A 27 -4.09 -6.30 -5.42
C ALA A 27 -3.20 -7.54 -5.64
N LYS A 28 -1.87 -7.37 -5.57
CA LYS A 28 -0.92 -8.50 -5.62
C LYS A 28 -1.08 -9.44 -4.41
N ARG A 29 -1.32 -8.90 -3.22
CA ARG A 29 -1.49 -9.70 -1.99
C ARG A 29 -2.83 -10.43 -1.93
N TYR A 30 -3.87 -9.82 -2.46
CA TYR A 30 -5.26 -10.24 -2.30
C TYR A 30 -5.97 -10.34 -3.66
N PRO A 31 -5.53 -11.25 -4.56
CA PRO A 31 -6.13 -11.39 -5.88
C PRO A 31 -7.61 -11.82 -5.81
N ASP A 32 -7.96 -12.61 -4.80
CA ASP A 32 -9.32 -13.10 -4.54
C ASP A 32 -10.05 -12.30 -3.44
N GLY A 33 -9.56 -11.08 -3.15
CA GLY A 33 -10.03 -10.27 -2.04
C GLY A 33 -9.31 -10.56 -0.71
N PHE A 34 -9.62 -9.76 0.30
CA PHE A 34 -8.94 -9.83 1.60
C PHE A 34 -9.31 -11.12 2.37
N SER A 35 -8.29 -11.80 2.89
CA SER A 35 -8.44 -12.86 3.89
C SER A 35 -7.40 -12.72 5.00
N ARG A 36 -7.73 -13.23 6.20
CA ARG A 36 -6.83 -13.17 7.36
C ARG A 36 -5.57 -14.00 7.10
N GLU A 37 -5.74 -15.12 6.42
CA GLU A 37 -4.70 -16.09 6.06
C GLU A 37 -3.72 -15.45 5.07
N ALA A 38 -4.22 -14.80 4.01
CA ALA A 38 -3.37 -14.09 3.05
C ALA A 38 -2.65 -12.89 3.68
N SER A 39 -3.29 -12.23 4.65
CA SER A 39 -2.68 -11.12 5.41
C SER A 39 -1.49 -11.58 6.25
N GLN A 40 -1.53 -12.81 6.78
CA GLN A 40 -0.41 -13.41 7.50
C GLN A 40 0.68 -13.94 6.56
N ALA A 41 0.29 -14.57 5.44
CA ALA A 41 1.23 -15.18 4.51
C ALA A 41 2.09 -14.17 3.72
N ARG A 42 1.55 -12.96 3.45
CA ARG A 42 2.29 -11.83 2.85
C ARG A 42 3.07 -12.20 1.58
N VAL A 43 2.42 -12.92 0.66
CA VAL A 43 3.04 -13.49 -0.56
C VAL A 43 3.68 -12.45 -1.50
N ASP A 44 3.32 -11.18 -1.34
CA ASP A 44 3.84 -10.05 -2.11
C ASP A 44 5.27 -9.63 -1.74
N VAL A 45 5.80 -10.01 -0.56
CA VAL A 45 7.05 -9.53 0.05
C VAL A 45 8.26 -10.47 -0.21
N LYS A 46 8.15 -11.39 -1.15
CA LYS A 46 9.27 -12.27 -1.54
C LYS A 46 10.25 -11.59 -2.50
#